data_AF-A0A1H9M848-F1
#
_entry.id   AF-A0A1H9M848-F1
#
_cell.length_a   1.000
_cell.length_b   1.000
_cell.length_c   1.000
_cell.angle_alpha   90.00
_cell.angle_beta   90.00
_cell.angle_gamma   90.00
#
_symmetry.space_group_name_H-M   'P 1'
#
loop_
_entity.id
_entity.type
_entity.pdbx_description
1 polymer ?
#
loop_
_entity_poly.entity_id
_entity_poly.type
_entity_poly.pdbx_seq_one_letter_code
_entity_poly.pdbx_strand_id
1 'polypeptide(L)'
;MTLLAHYSPDDADGVVLATERDVDAFIERLHRDSLRYRARLLAQLYVEDDDSDTAPEIGLGIDHHQALLSYSGHGFDGIWVSTDGNGRPADEHELTFDFMGNLTEFPAHALLPLDRIRIALYDLLATNGQRPTTLDWAPLA
;
A
#
# COMPACT_ATOMS: atom_id res chain seq x y z
N MET A 1 -2.36 -17.35 -5.75
CA MET A 1 -1.59 -16.10 -5.74
C MET A 1 -1.61 -15.60 -4.31
N THR A 2 -0.44 -15.21 -3.82
CA THR A 2 -0.24 -14.78 -2.45
C THR A 2 0.54 -13.48 -2.47
N LEU A 3 0.11 -12.53 -1.65
CA LEU A 3 0.95 -11.39 -1.29
C LEU A 3 1.54 -11.64 0.08
N LEU A 4 2.80 -11.29 0.25
CA LEU A 4 3.47 -11.30 1.54
C LEU A 4 3.57 -9.86 2.05
N ALA A 5 2.90 -9.57 3.15
CA ALA A 5 2.85 -8.25 3.73
C ALA A 5 3.76 -8.13 4.97
N HIS A 6 4.67 -7.16 4.95
CA HIS A 6 5.56 -6.84 6.06
C HIS A 6 5.20 -5.46 6.60
N TYR A 7 5.14 -5.31 7.92
CA TYR A 7 4.95 -4.00 8.57
C TYR A 7 5.41 -3.97 10.05
N SER A 8 5.69 -5.14 10.63
CA SER A 8 6.07 -5.31 12.03
C SER A 8 7.28 -6.24 12.14
N PRO A 9 8.26 -5.94 13.01
CA PRO A 9 9.38 -6.84 13.29
C PRO A 9 8.95 -8.15 13.94
N ASP A 10 7.75 -8.19 14.55
CA ASP A 10 7.21 -9.40 15.17
C ASP A 10 6.72 -10.42 14.11
N ASP A 11 6.46 -9.98 12.88
CA ASP A 11 6.08 -10.82 11.74
C ASP A 11 7.26 -10.99 10.78
N ALA A 12 8.36 -11.59 11.27
CA ALA A 12 9.61 -11.73 10.52
C ALA A 12 9.42 -12.41 9.14
N ASP A 13 8.52 -13.39 9.07
CA ASP A 13 8.20 -14.11 7.84
C ASP A 13 7.12 -13.42 6.98
N GLY A 14 6.58 -12.29 7.43
CA GLY A 14 5.48 -11.59 6.77
C GLY A 14 4.10 -12.22 7.02
N VAL A 15 3.06 -11.51 6.61
CA VAL A 15 1.67 -11.92 6.68
C VAL A 15 1.20 -12.32 5.29
N VAL A 16 0.84 -13.60 5.12
CA VAL A 16 0.31 -14.17 3.88
C VAL A 16 -1.11 -13.66 3.63
N LEU A 17 -1.34 -13.03 2.48
CA LEU A 17 -2.64 -12.60 1.99
C LEU A 17 -2.98 -13.41 0.73
N ALA A 18 -3.87 -14.39 0.85
CA ALA A 18 -4.26 -15.27 -0.26
C ALA A 18 -5.73 -15.08 -0.68
N THR A 19 -6.53 -14.43 0.16
CA THR A 19 -7.96 -14.19 -0.07
C THR A 19 -8.36 -12.78 0.30
N GLU A 20 -9.49 -12.30 -0.23
CA GLU A 20 -10.10 -11.01 0.16
C GLU A 20 -10.28 -10.91 1.69
N ARG A 21 -10.65 -12.02 2.33
CA ARG A 21 -10.80 -12.10 3.79
C ARG A 21 -9.47 -11.88 4.53
N ASP A 22 -8.35 -12.34 3.97
CA ASP A 22 -7.03 -12.14 4.57
C ASP A 22 -6.61 -10.67 4.41
N VAL A 23 -6.89 -10.06 3.25
CA VAL A 23 -6.71 -8.62 3.03
C VAL A 23 -7.52 -7.80 4.04
N ASP A 24 -8.79 -8.13 4.24
CA ASP A 24 -9.64 -7.43 5.21
C ASP A 24 -9.10 -7.54 6.64
N ALA A 25 -8.70 -8.75 7.04
CA ALA A 25 -8.13 -9.00 8.34
C ALA A 25 -6.82 -8.23 8.54
N PHE A 26 -5.99 -8.14 7.50
CA PHE A 26 -4.73 -7.40 7.52
C PHE A 26 -4.94 -5.89 7.63
N ILE A 27 -5.83 -5.32 6.81
CA ILE A 27 -6.18 -3.89 6.88
C ILE A 27 -6.71 -3.52 8.26
N GLU A 28 -7.61 -4.34 8.81
CA GLU A 28 -8.18 -4.12 10.15
C GLU A 28 -7.10 -4.20 11.25
N ARG A 29 -6.16 -5.14 11.12
CA ARG A 29 -5.01 -5.26 12.03
C ARG A 29 -4.12 -4.01 11.94
N LEU A 30 -3.73 -3.61 10.73
CA LEU A 30 -2.87 -2.44 10.48
C LEU A 30 -3.53 -1.14 10.97
N HIS A 31 -4.83 -0.98 10.74
CA HIS A 31 -5.62 0.14 11.26
C HIS A 31 -5.66 0.18 12.79
N ARG A 32 -5.89 -0.96 13.44
CA ARG A 32 -5.89 -1.05 14.90
C ARG A 32 -4.53 -0.70 15.50
N ASP A 33 -3.46 -1.15 14.86
CA ASP A 33 -2.09 -0.86 15.29
C ASP A 33 -1.75 0.62 15.07
N SER A 34 -2.19 1.24 13.97
CA SER A 34 -1.98 2.67 13.73
C SER A 34 -2.63 3.52 14.84
N LEU A 35 -3.83 3.15 15.27
CA LEU A 35 -4.52 3.79 16.39
C LEU A 35 -3.81 3.53 17.73
N ARG A 36 -3.34 2.30 17.96
CA ARG A 36 -2.63 1.91 19.18
C ARG A 36 -1.32 2.68 19.36
N TYR A 37 -0.53 2.79 18.30
CA TYR A 37 0.78 3.44 18.31
C TYR A 37 0.69 4.95 18.06
N ARG A 38 -0.49 5.46 17.66
CA ARG A 38 -0.71 6.87 17.29
C ARG A 38 0.25 7.31 16.18
N ALA A 39 0.45 6.44 15.21
CA ALA A 39 1.36 6.63 14.08
C ALA A 39 0.68 6.17 12.80
N ARG A 40 0.99 6.84 11.68
CA ARG A 40 0.64 6.32 10.35
C ARG A 40 1.58 5.16 10.05
N LEU A 41 1.04 4.02 9.68
CA LEU A 41 1.84 2.82 9.43
C LEU A 41 1.90 2.53 7.94
N LEU A 42 3.08 2.15 7.47
CA LEU A 42 3.30 1.62 6.13
C LEU A 42 3.51 0.10 6.24
N ALA A 43 2.91 -0.63 5.31
CA ALA A 43 3.24 -2.01 5.03
C ALA A 43 3.84 -2.13 3.63
N GLN A 44 4.80 -3.01 3.44
CA GLN A 44 5.33 -3.42 2.13
C GLN A 44 4.74 -4.78 1.76
N LEU A 45 4.21 -4.88 0.54
CA LEU A 45 3.58 -6.07 0.01
C LEU A 45 4.39 -6.54 -1.21
N TYR A 46 4.71 -7.82 -1.24
CA TYR A 46 5.43 -8.48 -2.32
C TYR A 46 4.64 -9.64 -2.87
N VAL A 47 4.84 -9.95 -4.16
CA VAL A 47 4.33 -11.17 -4.78
C VAL A 47 5.25 -12.33 -4.40
N GLU A 48 4.73 -13.31 -3.65
CA GLU A 48 5.54 -14.40 -3.06
C GLU A 48 6.27 -15.27 -4.12
N ASP A 49 5.66 -15.48 -5.29
CA ASP A 49 6.19 -16.35 -6.35
C ASP A 49 6.84 -15.59 -7.53
N ASP A 50 7.08 -14.28 -7.40
CA ASP A 50 7.69 -13.47 -8.46
C ASP A 50 9.16 -13.15 -8.14
N ASP A 51 10.04 -14.08 -8.53
CA ASP A 51 11.50 -13.92 -8.45
C ASP A 51 12.07 -13.06 -9.60
N SER A 52 11.24 -12.36 -10.36
CA SER A 52 11.74 -11.51 -11.44
C SER A 52 12.36 -10.22 -10.90
N ASP A 53 13.41 -9.74 -11.57
CA ASP A 53 13.95 -8.39 -11.34
C ASP A 53 12.92 -7.26 -11.60
N THR A 54 11.72 -7.64 -12.05
CA THR A 54 10.59 -6.74 -12.36
C THR A 54 9.42 -6.90 -11.41
N ALA A 55 9.56 -7.70 -10.34
CA ALA A 55 8.52 -7.89 -9.35
C ALA A 55 8.09 -6.54 -8.76
N PRO A 56 6.79 -6.34 -8.52
CA PRO A 56 6.31 -5.06 -8.05
C PRO A 56 6.59 -4.92 -6.55
N GLU A 57 7.01 -3.73 -6.14
CA GLU A 57 6.99 -3.34 -4.73
C GLU A 57 5.75 -2.48 -4.49
N ILE A 58 4.93 -2.89 -3.53
CA ILE A 58 3.65 -2.26 -3.25
C ILE A 58 3.66 -1.76 -1.81
N GLY A 59 3.44 -0.47 -1.60
CA GLY A 59 3.26 0.10 -0.27
C GLY A 59 1.78 0.26 0.07
N LEU A 60 1.39 -0.06 1.30
CA LEU A 60 0.07 0.25 1.87
C LEU A 60 0.25 1.15 3.10
N GLY A 61 -0.07 2.42 2.96
CA GLY A 61 -0.07 3.37 4.07
C GLY A 61 -1.46 3.51 4.68
N ILE A 62 -1.61 3.44 6.00
CA ILE A 62 -2.87 3.74 6.71
C ILE A 62 -2.77 5.00 7.56
N ASP A 63 -3.75 5.89 7.40
CA ASP A 63 -3.99 7.06 8.24
C ASP A 63 -5.47 7.14 8.63
N HIS A 64 -5.80 6.75 9.86
CA HIS A 64 -7.18 6.67 10.34
C HIS A 64 -8.12 5.93 9.37
N HIS A 65 -9.12 6.61 8.80
CA HIS A 65 -10.11 6.04 7.87
C HIS A 65 -9.69 6.16 6.39
N GLN A 66 -8.47 6.61 6.14
CA GLN A 66 -7.88 6.76 4.82
C GLN A 66 -6.66 5.86 4.68
N ALA A 67 -6.32 5.54 3.45
CA ALA A 67 -5.13 4.80 3.12
C ALA A 67 -4.62 5.22 1.73
N LEU A 68 -3.37 4.89 1.44
CA LEU A 68 -2.76 5.06 0.13
C LEU A 68 -2.15 3.73 -0.34
N LEU A 69 -2.02 3.60 -1.65
CA LEU A 69 -1.13 2.61 -2.26
C LEU A 69 0.02 3.30 -2.96
N SER A 70 1.22 2.78 -2.79
CA SER A 70 2.34 3.04 -3.70
C SER A 70 2.65 1.79 -4.52
N TYR A 71 3.22 1.99 -5.69
CA TYR A 71 3.50 0.92 -6.64
C TYR A 71 4.75 1.25 -7.46
N SER A 72 5.68 0.31 -7.57
CA SER A 72 6.80 0.34 -8.51
C SER A 72 6.96 -1.03 -9.17
N GLY A 73 7.77 -1.12 -10.24
CA GLY A 73 8.03 -2.40 -10.93
C GLY A 73 7.07 -2.70 -12.08
N HIS A 74 7.11 -3.94 -12.59
CA HIS A 74 6.35 -4.41 -13.75
C HIS A 74 6.41 -3.48 -14.99
N GLY A 75 7.58 -2.88 -15.25
CA GLY A 75 7.81 -2.03 -16.42
C GLY A 75 7.25 -0.60 -16.29
N PHE A 76 6.80 -0.19 -15.10
CA PHE A 76 6.55 1.22 -14.80
C PHE A 76 7.83 1.89 -14.31
N ASP A 77 8.22 2.98 -14.98
CA ASP A 77 9.32 3.81 -14.51
C ASP A 77 8.89 4.62 -13.29
N GLY A 78 9.72 4.62 -12.25
CA GLY A 78 9.51 5.37 -11.02
C GLY A 78 8.52 4.73 -10.03
N ILE A 79 8.20 5.50 -8.99
CA ILE A 79 7.21 5.12 -7.98
C ILE A 79 5.92 5.86 -8.30
N TRP A 80 4.80 5.16 -8.21
CA TRP A 80 3.46 5.70 -8.43
C TRP A 80 2.68 5.63 -7.14
N VAL A 81 1.81 6.61 -6.90
CA VAL A 81 0.92 6.64 -5.74
C VAL A 81 -0.53 6.74 -6.20
N SER A 82 -1.43 6.16 -5.42
CA SER A 82 -2.87 6.29 -5.62
C SER A 82 -3.29 7.76 -5.61
N THR A 83 -4.31 8.13 -6.36
CA THR A 83 -4.88 9.48 -6.35
C THR A 83 -6.38 9.41 -6.67
N ASP A 84 -7.11 10.49 -6.38
CA ASP A 84 -8.54 10.61 -6.67
C ASP A 84 -8.82 11.09 -8.10
N GLY A 85 -7.78 11.23 -8.92
CA GLY A 85 -7.88 11.61 -10.33
C GLY A 85 -8.18 13.10 -10.55
N ASN A 86 -8.35 13.90 -9.49
CA ASN A 86 -8.74 15.31 -9.61
C ASN A 86 -7.57 16.23 -10.00
N GLY A 87 -6.42 15.68 -10.40
CA GLY A 87 -5.28 16.44 -10.89
C GLY A 87 -4.77 17.47 -9.90
N ARG A 88 -5.00 17.25 -8.59
CA ARG A 88 -4.40 18.11 -7.58
C ARG A 88 -2.89 17.94 -7.73
N PRO A 89 -2.13 19.04 -7.93
CA PRO A 89 -0.67 18.94 -7.87
C PRO A 89 -0.31 18.32 -6.53
N ALA A 90 0.83 17.62 -6.47
CA ALA A 90 1.39 17.16 -5.22
C ALA A 90 1.31 18.31 -4.22
N ASP A 91 0.42 18.17 -3.25
CA ASP A 91 0.28 19.11 -2.18
C ASP A 91 1.62 19.15 -1.46
N GLU A 92 2.13 20.34 -1.16
CA GLU A 92 3.38 20.52 -0.39
C GLU A 92 3.29 19.92 1.03
N HIS A 93 2.14 19.35 1.40
CA HIS A 93 1.92 18.69 2.66
C HIS A 93 2.19 17.20 2.50
N GLU A 94 3.41 16.82 2.88
CA GLU A 94 3.81 15.43 3.02
C GLU A 94 3.32 14.86 4.35
N LEU A 95 2.89 13.61 4.31
CA LEU A 95 2.52 12.81 5.46
C LEU A 95 3.57 11.74 5.65
N THR A 96 4.09 11.66 6.87
CA THR A 96 5.08 10.65 7.25
C THR A 96 4.41 9.37 7.72
N PHE A 97 4.79 8.25 7.14
CA PHE A 97 4.40 6.89 7.51
C PHE A 97 5.60 6.13 8.06
N ASP A 98 5.37 5.31 9.07
CA ASP A 98 6.39 4.50 9.72
C ASP A 98 6.35 3.06 9.18
N PHE A 99 7.47 2.63 8.61
CA PHE A 99 7.76 1.24 8.27
C PHE A 99 8.86 0.70 9.18
N MET A 100 8.46 0.02 10.27
CA MET A 100 9.39 -0.64 11.19
C MET A 100 10.51 0.27 11.74
N GLY A 101 10.18 1.54 12.01
CA GLY A 101 11.10 2.59 12.48
C GLY A 101 11.70 3.44 11.36
N ASN A 102 11.44 3.12 10.09
CA ASN A 102 11.88 3.90 8.94
C ASN A 102 10.73 4.79 8.46
N LEU A 103 10.96 6.10 8.52
CA LEU A 103 9.98 7.08 8.11
C LEU A 103 10.01 7.26 6.58
N THR A 104 8.85 7.21 5.96
CA THR A 104 8.66 7.45 4.52
C THR A 104 7.58 8.50 4.31
N GLU A 105 7.85 9.45 3.42
CA GLU A 105 6.95 10.56 3.13
C GLU A 105 6.13 10.25 1.87
N PHE A 106 4.83 10.51 1.97
CA PHE A 106 3.90 10.45 0.84
C PHE A 106 3.08 11.74 0.81
N PRO A 107 2.69 12.20 -0.38
CA PRO A 107 1.91 13.42 -0.47
C PRO A 107 0.46 13.18 -0.01
N ALA A 108 -0.15 14.16 0.66
CA ALA A 108 -1.47 13.97 1.28
C ALA A 108 -2.59 13.68 0.25
N HIS A 109 -2.48 14.14 -0.99
CA HIS A 109 -3.42 13.79 -2.06
C HIS A 109 -3.43 12.29 -2.42
N ALA A 110 -2.44 11.52 -1.95
CA ALA A 110 -2.41 10.09 -2.17
C ALA A 110 -3.41 9.31 -1.30
N LEU A 111 -3.91 9.92 -0.23
CA LEU A 111 -4.88 9.31 0.68
C LEU A 111 -6.27 9.23 0.07
N LEU A 112 -6.78 8.00 -0.02
CA LEU A 112 -8.13 7.67 -0.46
C LEU A 112 -8.93 7.03 0.69
N PRO A 113 -10.27 7.01 0.60
CA PRO A 113 -11.08 6.25 1.54
C PRO A 113 -10.66 4.77 1.59
N LEU A 114 -10.57 4.20 2.79
CA LEU A 114 -10.07 2.84 3.01
C LEU A 114 -10.82 1.78 2.19
N ASP A 115 -12.13 1.97 1.96
CA ASP A 115 -12.94 1.06 1.14
C ASP A 115 -12.48 1.01 -0.33
N ARG A 116 -11.95 2.12 -0.88
CA ARG A 116 -11.38 2.12 -2.24
C ARG A 116 -10.06 1.36 -2.28
N ILE A 117 -9.23 1.53 -1.26
CA ILE A 117 -7.96 0.81 -1.15
C ILE A 117 -8.17 -0.69 -0.97
N ARG A 118 -9.19 -1.09 -0.19
CA ARG A 118 -9.58 -2.49 -0.04
C ARG A 118 -9.93 -3.13 -1.39
N ILE A 119 -10.77 -2.48 -2.20
CA ILE A 119 -11.13 -2.95 -3.54
C ILE A 119 -9.87 -3.06 -4.44
N ALA A 120 -8.97 -2.07 -4.36
CA ALA A 120 -7.72 -2.09 -5.13
C ALA A 120 -6.79 -3.24 -4.73
N LEU A 121 -6.73 -3.60 -3.45
CA LEU A 121 -5.94 -4.75 -2.97
C LEU A 121 -6.54 -6.08 -3.42
N TYR A 122 -7.87 -6.18 -3.56
CA TYR A 122 -8.51 -7.35 -4.16
C TYR A 122 -8.15 -7.49 -5.64
N ASP A 123 -8.18 -6.39 -6.40
CA ASP A 123 -7.72 -6.36 -7.79
C ASP A 123 -6.26 -6.81 -7.90
N LEU A 124 -5.40 -6.37 -6.98
CA LEU A 124 -3.99 -6.73 -6.96
C LEU A 124 -3.80 -8.24 -6.76
N LEU A 125 -4.56 -8.85 -5.86
CA LEU A 125 -4.60 -10.30 -5.70
C LEU A 125 -5.10 -11.03 -6.95
N ALA A 126 -6.18 -10.53 -7.56
CA ALA A 126 -6.81 -11.14 -8.72
C ALA A 126 -5.96 -11.04 -10.00
N THR A 127 -5.11 -10.02 -10.08
CA THR A 127 -4.30 -9.72 -11.27
C THR A 127 -2.83 -10.11 -11.13
N ASN A 128 -2.47 -10.86 -10.09
CA ASN A 128 -1.08 -11.28 -9.87
C ASN A 128 -0.11 -10.10 -9.72
N GLY A 129 -0.49 -9.12 -8.88
CA GLY A 129 0.37 -7.99 -8.56
C GLY A 129 0.37 -6.86 -9.60
N GLN A 130 -0.47 -6.91 -10.64
CA GLN A 130 -0.58 -5.79 -11.56
C GLN A 130 -1.17 -4.56 -10.87
N ARG A 131 -0.71 -3.37 -11.29
CA ARG A 131 -1.18 -2.09 -10.75
C ARG A 131 -2.71 -1.99 -10.89
N PRO A 132 -3.46 -1.87 -9.78
CA PRO A 132 -4.92 -1.84 -9.80
C PRO A 132 -5.51 -0.74 -10.69
N THR A 133 -6.47 -1.10 -11.54
CA THR A 133 -7.16 -0.15 -12.44
C THR A 133 -8.35 0.54 -11.80
N THR A 134 -8.75 0.12 -10.61
CA THR A 134 -9.83 0.72 -9.80
C THR A 134 -9.43 2.04 -9.14
N LEU A 135 -8.13 2.39 -9.19
CA LEU A 135 -7.57 3.65 -8.72
C LEU A 135 -6.96 4.44 -9.88
N ASP A 136 -6.95 5.76 -9.75
CA ASP A 136 -6.09 6.63 -10.54
C ASP A 136 -4.69 6.67 -9.90
N TRP A 137 -3.67 6.96 -10.71
CA TRP A 137 -2.27 6.95 -10.28
C TRP A 137 -1.54 8.22 -10.70
N ALA A 138 -0.71 8.75 -9.81
CA ALA A 138 0.21 9.86 -10.08
C ALA A 138 1.66 9.42 -9.80
N PRO A 139 2.64 9.94 -10.54
CA PRO A 139 4.04 9.71 -10.21
C PRO A 139 4.37 10.36 -8.86
N LEU A 140 5.12 9.65 -8.03
CA LEU A 140 5.81 10.21 -6.86
C LEU A 140 7.04 10.96 -7.38
N ALA A 141 7.09 12.27 -7.14
CA ALA A 141 8.10 13.19 -7.69
C ALA A 141 9.51 12.95 -7.15
#